data_AF-A0A2J6N577-F1
#
_entry.id   AF-A0A2J6N577-F1
#
_cell.length_a   1.000
_cell.length_b   1.000
_cell.length_c   1.000
_cell.angle_alpha   90.00
_cell.angle_beta   90.00
_cell.angle_gamma   90.00
#
_symmetry.space_group_name_H-M   'P 1'
#
loop_
_entity.id
_entity.type
_entity.pdbx_description
1 polymer ?
#
loop_
_entity_poly.entity_id
_entity_poly.type
_entity_poly.pdbx_seq_one_letter_code
_entity_poly.pdbx_strand_id
1 'polypeptide(L)'
;MSRSEFLTLAKKEVKDLFRDPKIIITMLVVPIVIFFIFGEVMGYSISKISEISNMTGVNIAVINYDNGTFSQYFINFIKNDLNSNVKVFANGTVYDLMRNGNYRIVFVIPNNFTYNISKILEKKFKTNDNNHYIEVRK
;
A
#
# COMPACT_ATOMS: atom_id res chain seq x y z
N MET A 1 19.98 -43.42 -29.81
CA MET A 1 18.60 -43.44 -29.31
C MET A 1 17.70 -42.79 -30.35
N SER A 2 16.79 -43.55 -30.94
CA SER A 2 15.87 -43.08 -31.97
C SER A 2 14.67 -42.34 -31.35
N ARG A 3 13.97 -41.52 -32.15
CA ARG A 3 12.77 -40.80 -31.70
C ARG A 3 11.68 -41.73 -31.16
N SER A 4 11.53 -42.92 -31.73
CA SER A 4 10.55 -43.91 -31.30
C SER A 4 10.93 -44.58 -29.97
N GLU A 5 12.22 -44.82 -29.74
CA GLU A 5 12.72 -45.33 -28.45
C GLU A 5 12.47 -44.35 -27.31
N PHE A 6 12.72 -43.05 -27.56
CA PHE A 6 12.45 -41.99 -26.59
C PHE A 6 10.97 -41.88 -26.23
N LEU A 7 10.08 -41.85 -27.23
CA LEU A 7 8.64 -41.77 -26.99
C LEU A 7 8.11 -43.01 -26.26
N THR A 8 8.66 -44.19 -26.53
CA THR A 8 8.30 -45.42 -25.83
C THR A 8 8.71 -45.36 -24.36
N LEU A 9 9.90 -44.86 -24.06
CA LEU A 9 10.40 -44.67 -22.70
C LEU A 9 9.56 -43.62 -21.95
N ALA A 10 9.30 -42.47 -22.58
CA ALA A 10 8.50 -41.39 -22.01
C ALA A 10 7.07 -41.84 -21.69
N LYS A 11 6.45 -42.62 -22.59
CA LYS A 11 5.11 -43.18 -22.36
C LYS A 11 5.09 -44.16 -21.17
N LYS A 12 6.16 -44.94 -21.00
CA LYS A 12 6.31 -45.83 -19.84
C LYS A 12 6.41 -45.03 -18.55
N GLU A 13 7.29 -44.03 -18.50
CA GLU A 13 7.46 -43.15 -17.32
C GLU A 13 6.16 -42.43 -16.94
N VAL A 14 5.45 -41.85 -17.92
CA VAL A 14 4.15 -41.22 -17.67
C VAL A 14 3.14 -42.25 -17.13
N LYS A 15 3.09 -43.45 -17.72
CA LYS A 15 2.18 -44.51 -17.26
C LYS A 15 2.51 -44.99 -15.84
N ASP A 16 3.79 -45.10 -15.51
CA ASP A 16 4.26 -45.48 -14.17
C ASP A 16 3.94 -44.39 -13.15
N LEU A 17 4.03 -43.11 -13.53
CA LEU A 17 3.60 -41.97 -12.70
C LEU A 17 2.09 -42.00 -12.40
N PHE A 18 1.26 -42.32 -13.41
CA PHE A 18 -0.19 -42.45 -13.25
C PHE A 18 -0.63 -43.74 -12.54
N ARG A 19 0.29 -44.68 -12.28
CA ARG A 19 -0.02 -45.96 -11.64
C ARG A 19 -0.12 -45.85 -10.11
N ASP A 20 0.45 -44.79 -9.53
CA ASP A 20 0.34 -44.49 -8.11
C ASP A 20 -0.73 -43.40 -7.88
N PRO A 21 -1.94 -43.77 -7.38
CA PRO A 21 -2.98 -42.81 -7.09
C PRO A 21 -2.55 -41.78 -6.04
N LYS A 22 -1.62 -42.11 -5.14
CA LYS A 22 -1.10 -41.20 -4.12
C LYS A 22 -0.30 -40.05 -4.76
N ILE A 23 0.46 -40.34 -5.81
CA ILE A 23 1.22 -39.32 -6.57
C ILE A 23 0.26 -38.38 -7.30
N ILE A 24 -0.74 -38.94 -8.02
CA ILE A 24 -1.74 -38.13 -8.73
C ILE A 24 -2.52 -37.23 -7.77
N ILE A 25 -2.96 -37.80 -6.63
CA ILE A 25 -3.68 -37.06 -5.59
C ILE A 25 -2.79 -35.95 -5.05
N THR A 26 -1.53 -36.22 -4.73
CA THR A 26 -0.62 -35.18 -4.21
C THR A 26 -0.35 -34.09 -5.25
N MET A 27 -0.16 -34.47 -6.52
CA MET A 27 0.11 -33.55 -7.63
C MET A 27 -1.09 -32.64 -7.96
N LEU A 28 -2.33 -33.08 -7.71
CA LEU A 28 -3.53 -32.27 -7.93
C LEU A 28 -4.00 -31.55 -6.67
N VAL A 29 -4.05 -32.23 -5.53
CA VAL A 29 -4.59 -31.68 -4.27
C VAL A 29 -3.69 -30.58 -3.72
N VAL A 30 -2.37 -30.72 -3.78
CA VAL A 30 -1.45 -29.70 -3.24
C VAL A 30 -1.61 -28.36 -3.97
N PRO A 31 -1.54 -28.28 -5.32
CA PRO A 31 -1.80 -27.02 -6.02
C PRO A 31 -3.18 -26.43 -5.73
N ILE A 32 -4.22 -27.27 -5.68
CA ILE A 32 -5.59 -26.81 -5.42
C ILE A 32 -5.70 -26.17 -4.01
N VAL A 33 -5.15 -26.81 -2.99
CA VAL A 33 -5.13 -26.27 -1.61
C VAL A 33 -4.34 -24.96 -1.53
N ILE A 34 -3.19 -24.89 -2.20
CA ILE A 34 -2.39 -23.67 -2.30
C ILE A 34 -3.22 -22.56 -2.97
N PHE A 35 -3.92 -22.83 -4.07
CA PHE A 35 -4.78 -21.83 -4.72
C PHE A 35 -5.90 -21.31 -3.81
N PHE A 36 -6.52 -22.19 -3.01
CA PHE A 36 -7.54 -21.77 -2.05
C PHE A 36 -6.96 -20.86 -0.95
N ILE A 37 -5.78 -21.20 -0.41
CA ILE A 37 -5.11 -20.40 0.62
C ILE A 37 -4.64 -19.04 0.05
N PHE A 38 -4.02 -19.04 -1.13
CA PHE A 38 -3.50 -17.82 -1.76
C PHE A 38 -4.60 -16.94 -2.36
N GLY A 39 -5.76 -17.49 -2.72
CA GLY A 39 -6.88 -16.72 -3.27
C GLY A 39 -7.33 -15.59 -2.34
N GLU A 40 -7.41 -15.83 -1.04
CA GLU A 40 -7.76 -14.79 -0.07
C GLU A 40 -6.65 -13.75 0.12
N VAL A 41 -5.39 -14.20 0.19
CA VAL A 41 -4.22 -13.33 0.36
C VAL A 41 -4.01 -12.41 -0.85
N MET A 42 -4.18 -12.96 -2.06
CA MET A 42 -4.12 -12.19 -3.30
C MET A 42 -5.31 -11.26 -3.42
N GLY A 43 -6.52 -11.69 -3.07
CA GLY A 43 -7.71 -10.83 -3.03
C GLY A 43 -7.48 -9.58 -2.20
N TYR A 44 -7.00 -9.72 -0.96
CA TYR A 44 -6.68 -8.60 -0.08
C TYR A 44 -5.60 -7.66 -0.66
N SER A 45 -4.55 -8.23 -1.24
CA SER A 45 -3.45 -7.46 -1.82
C SER A 45 -3.90 -6.70 -3.07
N ILE A 46 -4.66 -7.35 -3.95
CA ILE A 46 -5.23 -6.75 -5.16
C ILE A 46 -6.26 -5.68 -4.79
N SER A 47 -7.12 -5.90 -3.80
CA SER A 47 -8.06 -4.88 -3.31
C SER A 47 -7.32 -3.64 -2.81
N LYS A 48 -6.26 -3.78 -2.03
CA LYS A 48 -5.45 -2.64 -1.57
C LYS A 48 -4.73 -1.91 -2.71
N ILE A 49 -4.14 -2.65 -3.64
CA ILE A 49 -3.51 -2.07 -4.83
C ILE A 49 -4.57 -1.34 -5.66
N SER A 50 -5.77 -1.91 -5.81
CA SER A 50 -6.88 -1.29 -6.53
C SER A 50 -7.35 -0.02 -5.85
N GLU A 51 -7.45 0.00 -4.52
CA GLU A 51 -7.85 1.17 -3.73
C GLU A 51 -6.83 2.30 -3.84
N ILE A 52 -5.53 1.96 -3.78
CA ILE A 52 -4.43 2.91 -3.99
C ILE A 52 -4.42 3.41 -5.45
N SER A 53 -4.65 2.53 -6.44
CA SER A 53 -4.75 2.94 -7.84
C SER A 53 -6.00 3.78 -8.12
N ASN A 54 -7.11 3.56 -7.39
CA ASN A 54 -8.33 4.36 -7.48
C ASN A 54 -8.19 5.77 -6.87
N MET A 55 -7.07 6.05 -6.19
CA MET A 55 -6.72 7.41 -5.76
C MET A 55 -6.09 8.24 -6.89
N THR A 56 -5.59 7.60 -7.96
CA THR A 56 -5.08 8.32 -9.13
C THR A 56 -6.22 9.06 -9.83
N GLY A 57 -6.01 10.36 -10.11
CA GLY A 57 -7.04 11.21 -10.73
C GLY A 57 -8.21 11.61 -9.82
N VAL A 58 -8.14 11.32 -8.51
CA VAL A 58 -9.13 11.85 -7.56
C VAL A 58 -8.94 13.36 -7.39
N ASN A 59 -10.03 14.10 -7.51
CA ASN A 59 -10.06 15.52 -7.17
C ASN A 59 -10.08 15.67 -5.64
N ILE A 60 -9.03 16.27 -5.10
CA ILE A 60 -8.85 16.52 -3.68
C ILE A 60 -8.90 18.03 -3.44
N ALA A 61 -9.69 18.46 -2.48
CA ALA A 61 -9.63 19.84 -1.98
C ALA A 61 -8.83 19.88 -0.68
N VAL A 62 -8.00 20.91 -0.52
CA VAL A 62 -7.31 21.20 0.73
C VAL A 62 -7.69 22.61 1.16
N ILE A 63 -8.28 22.75 2.35
CA ILE A 63 -8.47 24.05 2.98
C ILE A 63 -7.29 24.28 3.92
N ASN A 64 -6.45 25.28 3.63
CA ASN A 64 -5.24 25.57 4.42
C ASN A 64 -5.37 26.85 5.23
N TYR A 65 -5.54 26.71 6.55
CA TYR A 65 -5.56 27.84 7.48
C TYR A 65 -4.18 28.15 8.10
N ASP A 66 -3.20 27.27 7.99
CA ASP A 66 -1.92 27.38 8.69
C ASP A 66 -0.81 28.06 7.87
N ASN A 67 -0.79 27.84 6.56
CA ASN A 67 0.19 28.37 5.59
C ASN A 67 1.68 28.19 5.94
N GLY A 68 2.02 27.47 7.01
CA GLY A 68 3.40 27.22 7.44
C GLY A 68 4.10 26.09 6.69
N THR A 69 5.40 25.89 6.93
CA THR A 69 6.24 24.96 6.18
C THR A 69 5.73 23.52 6.17
N PHE A 70 5.25 23.00 7.31
CA PHE A 70 4.71 21.65 7.38
C PHE A 70 3.38 21.51 6.64
N SER A 71 2.56 22.57 6.61
CA SER A 71 1.35 22.59 5.78
C SER A 71 1.69 22.45 4.29
N GLN A 72 2.75 23.13 3.84
CA GLN A 72 3.19 23.07 2.44
C GLN A 72 3.79 21.71 2.10
N TYR A 73 4.57 21.09 2.99
CA TYR A 73 5.07 19.73 2.78
C TYR A 73 3.94 18.72 2.66
N PHE A 74 2.91 18.82 3.51
CA PHE A 74 1.74 17.95 3.41
C PHE A 74 0.99 18.15 2.08
N ILE A 75 0.79 19.40 1.64
CA ILE A 75 0.17 19.69 0.35
C ILE A 75 0.99 19.12 -0.82
N ASN A 76 2.31 19.27 -0.77
CA ASN A 76 3.21 18.78 -1.82
C ASN A 76 3.25 17.25 -1.86
N PHE A 77 3.25 16.58 -0.70
CA PHE A 77 3.14 15.13 -0.59
C PHE A 77 1.87 14.62 -1.30
N ILE A 78 0.71 15.22 -1.03
CA ILE A 78 -0.55 14.82 -1.67
C ILE A 78 -0.52 15.09 -3.19
N LYS A 79 0.05 16.21 -3.62
CA LYS A 79 0.16 16.56 -5.05
C LYS A 79 1.05 15.59 -5.82
N ASN A 80 2.23 15.29 -5.27
CA ASN A 80 3.28 14.59 -5.99
C ASN A 80 3.17 13.07 -5.86
N ASP A 81 2.84 12.57 -4.67
CA ASP A 81 2.95 11.13 -4.38
C ASP A 81 1.63 10.38 -4.61
N LEU A 82 0.49 11.08 -4.65
CA LEU A 82 -0.83 10.47 -4.88
C LEU A 82 -1.35 10.63 -6.32
N ASN A 83 -0.58 11.26 -7.22
CA ASN A 83 -0.97 11.54 -8.61
C ASN A 83 -2.43 12.07 -8.72
N SER A 84 -2.76 13.01 -7.85
CA SER A 84 -4.11 13.49 -7.58
C SER A 84 -4.28 14.95 -8.01
N ASN A 85 -5.51 15.35 -8.37
CA ASN A 85 -5.79 16.75 -8.74
C ASN A 85 -6.13 17.54 -7.47
N VAL A 86 -5.12 18.19 -6.90
CA VAL A 86 -5.25 18.92 -5.63
C VAL A 86 -5.52 20.41 -5.88
N LYS A 87 -6.67 20.91 -5.39
CA LYS A 87 -6.93 22.36 -5.30
C LYS A 87 -6.84 22.83 -3.86
N VAL A 88 -6.11 23.93 -3.64
CA VAL A 88 -5.89 24.52 -2.32
C VAL A 88 -6.74 25.77 -2.18
N PHE A 89 -7.44 25.89 -1.05
CA PHE A 89 -8.32 26.99 -0.68
C PHE A 89 -7.80 27.65 0.60
N ALA A 90 -7.78 28.98 0.63
CA ALA A 90 -7.41 29.74 1.83
C ALA A 90 -8.53 29.77 2.88
N ASN A 91 -9.77 29.54 2.46
CA ASN A 91 -10.96 29.52 3.31
C ASN A 91 -12.07 28.67 2.65
N GLY A 92 -13.08 28.31 3.45
CA GLY A 92 -14.25 27.57 2.98
C GLY A 92 -14.72 26.51 3.97
N THR A 93 -15.90 25.98 3.75
CA THR A 93 -16.41 24.86 4.55
C THR A 93 -16.27 23.55 3.79
N VAL A 94 -16.09 22.45 4.54
CA VAL A 94 -16.08 21.10 3.96
C VAL A 94 -17.39 20.84 3.22
N TYR A 95 -18.52 21.29 3.78
CA TYR A 95 -19.84 21.12 3.19
C TYR A 95 -19.96 21.77 1.81
N ASP A 96 -19.51 23.02 1.66
CA ASP A 96 -19.61 23.73 0.37
C ASP A 96 -18.73 23.08 -0.69
N LEU A 97 -17.52 22.65 -0.33
CA LEU A 97 -16.60 22.00 -1.26
C LEU A 97 -17.08 20.60 -1.66
N MET A 98 -17.67 19.83 -0.75
CA MET A 98 -18.23 18.51 -1.06
C MET A 98 -19.55 18.59 -1.85
N ARG A 99 -20.39 19.58 -1.59
CA ARG A 99 -21.71 19.72 -2.24
C ARG A 99 -21.65 20.42 -3.59
N ASN A 100 -20.83 21.47 -3.71
CA ASN A 100 -20.76 22.29 -4.93
C ASN A 100 -19.52 21.97 -5.78
N GLY A 101 -18.53 21.30 -5.20
CA GLY A 101 -17.31 20.88 -5.90
C GLY A 101 -17.36 19.41 -6.29
N ASN A 102 -16.62 19.06 -7.34
CA ASN A 102 -16.37 17.67 -7.71
C ASN A 102 -15.17 17.12 -6.93
N TYR A 103 -15.18 17.19 -5.60
CA TYR A 103 -14.10 16.67 -4.75
C TYR A 103 -14.57 15.44 -3.98
N ARG A 104 -13.81 14.34 -4.07
CA ARG A 104 -14.12 13.11 -3.33
C ARG A 104 -13.58 13.16 -1.89
N ILE A 105 -12.52 13.95 -1.68
CA ILE A 105 -11.84 14.09 -0.40
C ILE A 105 -11.57 15.58 -0.15
N VAL A 106 -11.84 16.02 1.08
CA VAL A 106 -11.51 17.38 1.54
C VAL A 106 -10.63 17.27 2.79
N PHE A 107 -9.39 17.73 2.69
CA PHE A 107 -8.51 17.88 3.85
C PHE A 107 -8.63 19.30 4.42
N VAL A 108 -8.66 19.39 5.76
CA VAL A 108 -8.61 20.68 6.46
C VAL A 108 -7.32 20.74 7.25
N ILE A 109 -6.46 21.71 6.92
CA ILE A 109 -5.27 22.03 7.70
C ILE A 109 -5.65 23.17 8.65
N PRO A 110 -5.81 22.90 9.95
CA PRO A 110 -6.25 23.91 10.91
C PRO A 110 -5.14 24.91 11.20
N ASN A 111 -5.51 26.08 11.73
CA ASN A 111 -4.54 27.04 12.28
C ASN A 111 -3.58 26.35 13.28
N ASN A 112 -2.32 26.77 13.29
CA ASN A 112 -1.25 26.24 14.15
C ASN A 112 -0.84 24.79 13.87
N PHE A 113 -1.21 24.21 12.73
CA PHE A 113 -0.73 22.89 12.30
C PHE A 113 0.80 22.81 12.30
N THR A 114 1.50 23.74 11.63
CA THR A 114 2.97 23.72 11.56
C THR A 114 3.59 23.83 12.95
N TYR A 115 3.08 24.73 13.80
CA TYR A 115 3.55 24.87 15.18
C TYR A 115 3.39 23.56 15.98
N ASN A 116 2.21 22.93 15.89
CA ASN A 116 1.93 21.68 16.61
C ASN A 116 2.82 20.53 16.15
N ILE A 117 3.06 20.42 14.84
CA ILE A 117 3.97 19.41 14.28
C ILE A 117 5.41 19.65 14.75
N SER A 118 5.93 20.88 14.67
CA SER A 118 7.27 21.21 15.17
C SER A 118 7.45 20.80 16.63
N LYS A 119 6.49 21.15 17.49
CA LYS A 119 6.54 20.83 18.92
C LYS A 119 6.54 19.32 19.20
N ILE A 120 5.76 18.55 18.44
CA ILE A 120 5.73 17.08 18.55
C ILE A 120 7.09 16.49 18.17
N LEU A 121 7.69 16.98 17.08
CA LEU A 121 9.00 16.52 16.62
C LEU A 121 10.08 16.82 17.67
N GLU A 122 10.15 18.05 18.17
CA GLU A 122 11.08 18.43 19.24
C GLU A 122 10.95 17.54 20.48
N LYS A 123 9.72 17.25 20.91
CA LYS A 123 9.48 16.34 22.05
C LYS A 123 10.03 14.95 21.78
N LYS A 124 9.78 14.39 20.59
CA LYS A 124 10.29 13.05 20.21
C LYS A 124 11.81 12.99 20.19
N PHE A 125 12.48 14.01 19.64
CA PHE A 125 13.94 14.06 19.62
C PHE A 125 14.53 14.18 21.04
N LYS A 126 13.96 15.04 21.89
CA LYS A 126 14.38 15.15 23.31
C LYS A 126 14.15 13.87 24.12
N THR A 127 13.11 13.08 23.81
CA THR A 127 12.90 11.77 24.45
C THR A 127 13.91 10.73 23.97
N ASN A 128 14.35 10.80 22.71
CA ASN A 128 15.32 9.85 22.16
C ASN A 128 16.75 10.11 22.67
N ASP A 129 17.15 11.37 22.85
CA ASP A 129 18.48 11.72 23.38
C ASP A 129 18.66 11.29 24.85
N ASN A 130 17.58 11.25 25.63
CA ASN A 130 17.63 10.80 27.03
C ASN A 130 17.76 9.28 27.19
N ASN A 131 17.77 8.50 26.10
CA ASN A 131 17.88 7.04 26.12
C ASN A 131 19.25 6.51 25.64
N HIS A 132 20.25 7.40 25.48
CA HIS A 132 21.61 7.06 25.03
C HIS A 132 22.72 7.59 25.96
N TYR A 133 22.56 7.39 27.28
CA TYR A 133 23.69 7.36 28.21
C TYR A 133 23.98 5.91 28.60
N ILE A 134 24.59 5.15 27.69
CA ILE A 134 25.31 3.93 28.08
C ILE A 134 26.77 4.32 28.29
N GLU A 135 27.25 4.00 29.49
CA GLU A 135 28.64 4.09 29.96
C GLU A 135 29.67 3.83 28.85
N VAL A 136 30.44 4.86 28.51
CA VAL A 136 31.83 4.63 28.08
C VAL A 136 32.67 4.71 29.34
N ARG A 137 32.75 3.59 30.07
CA ARG A 137 33.83 3.42 31.06
C ARG A 137 35.15 3.32 30.28
N LYS A 138 36.05 4.26 30.57
CA LYS A 138 37.48 4.11 30.33
C LYS A 138 38.06 3.03 31.24
#